data_AF-A0AAN4ZM51-F1
#
_entry.id   AF-A0AAN4ZM51-F1
#
_cell.length_a   1.000
_cell.length_b   1.000
_cell.length_c   1.000
_cell.angle_alpha   90.00
_cell.angle_beta   90.00
_cell.angle_gamma   90.00
#
_symmetry.space_group_name_H-M   'P 1'
#
loop_
_entity.id
_entity.type
_entity.pdbx_description
1 polymer ?
#
loop_
_entity_poly.entity_id
_entity_poly.type
_entity_poly.pdbx_seq_one_letter_code
_entity_poly.pdbx_strand_id
1 'polypeptide(L)' 'IQTPDAPCSDTCGYCGVRLVATRTCPTLGKCSGVLHRYEECAPKMCSFPRNTCCAGYVKGLPNGVDFECIPLATIAS' A
#
# COMPACT_ATOMS: atom_id res chain seq x y z
N ILE A 1 17.66 -5.72 2.70
CA ILE A 1 17.29 -6.22 1.37
C ILE A 1 15.87 -5.75 1.11
N GLN A 2 15.64 -4.96 0.06
CA GLN A 2 14.27 -4.67 -0.38
C GLN A 2 13.64 -6.00 -0.80
N THR A 3 12.39 -6.23 -0.44
CA THR A 3 11.65 -7.45 -0.79
C THR A 3 10.63 -7.06 -1.86
N PRO A 4 11.05 -6.85 -3.12
CA PRO A 4 10.21 -6.26 -4.15
C PRO A 4 8.95 -7.09 -4.47
N ASP A 5 8.95 -8.39 -4.18
CA ASP A 5 7.89 -9.31 -4.60
C ASP A 5 6.99 -9.83 -3.47
N ALA A 6 6.96 -9.16 -2.31
CA ALA A 6 5.97 -9.55 -1.30
C ALA A 6 4.55 -9.30 -1.85
N PRO A 7 3.66 -10.31 -1.86
CA PRO A 7 2.30 -10.13 -2.34
C PRO A 7 1.57 -9.11 -1.47
N CYS A 8 0.66 -8.37 -2.09
CA CYS A 8 -0.23 -7.50 -1.35
C CYS A 8 -1.17 -8.34 -0.48
N SER A 9 -1.39 -7.94 0.77
CA SER A 9 -2.30 -8.66 1.68
C SER A 9 -3.77 -8.57 1.25
N ASP A 10 -4.08 -7.67 0.32
CA ASP A 10 -5.39 -7.50 -0.29
C ASP A 10 -5.22 -7.24 -1.79
N THR A 11 -6.31 -7.31 -2.55
CA THR A 11 -6.28 -7.22 -4.02
C THR A 11 -6.96 -5.98 -4.58
N CYS A 12 -7.53 -5.13 -3.71
CA CYS A 12 -8.22 -3.91 -4.13
C CYS A 12 -8.25 -2.80 -3.05
N GLY A 13 -8.65 -1.61 -3.47
CA GLY A 13 -9.12 -0.52 -2.63
C GLY A 13 -8.03 0.23 -1.85
N TYR A 14 -6.75 -0.05 -2.09
CA TYR A 14 -5.67 0.30 -1.15
C TYR A 14 -5.89 -0.27 0.26
N CYS A 15 -6.60 -1.40 0.37
CA CYS A 15 -6.87 -2.04 1.65
C CYS A 15 -5.74 -2.97 2.13
N GLY A 16 -4.80 -3.29 1.24
CA GLY A 16 -3.72 -4.21 1.50
C GLY A 16 -2.39 -3.50 1.74
N VAL A 17 -1.50 -4.18 2.47
CA VAL A 17 -0.11 -3.79 2.62
C VAL A 17 0.79 -4.90 2.10
N ARG A 18 1.97 -4.53 1.62
CA ARG A 18 3.04 -5.47 1.25
C ARG A 18 4.34 -5.10 1.94
N LEU A 19 5.14 -6.10 2.24
CA LEU A 19 6.48 -5.92 2.79
C LEU A 19 7.43 -5.49 1.67
N VAL A 20 7.91 -4.25 1.69
CA VAL A 20 8.81 -3.73 0.62
C VAL A 20 10.28 -3.81 1.01
N ALA A 21 10.59 -3.95 2.29
CA ALA A 21 11.96 -4.15 2.73
C ALA A 21 12.05 -4.87 4.07
N THR A 22 13.04 -5.76 4.16
CA THR A 22 13.48 -6.36 5.41
C THR A 22 14.93 -6.00 5.65
N ARG A 23 15.22 -5.49 6.84
CA ARG A 23 16.59 -5.25 7.28
C ARG A 23 17.10 -6.52 7.95
N THR A 24 18.33 -6.91 7.67
CA THR A 24 19.02 -7.95 8.41
C THR A 24 20.05 -7.27 9.31
N CYS A 25 20.07 -7.64 10.59
CA CYS A 25 21.09 -7.14 11.50
C CYS A 25 22.20 -8.19 11.63
N PRO A 26 23.39 -7.94 11.08
CA PRO A 26 24.48 -8.92 11.11
C PRO A 26 25.02 -9.17 12.53
N THR A 27 24.79 -8.26 13.47
CA THR A 27 25.20 -8.42 14.86
C THR A 27 24.02 -8.16 15.80
N LEU A 28 23.55 -9.19 16.49
CA LEU A 28 22.45 -9.11 17.46
C LEU A 28 22.71 -7.98 18.47
N GLY A 29 21.73 -7.09 18.63
CA GLY A 29 21.78 -5.96 19.58
C GLY A 29 22.55 -4.72 19.12
N LYS A 30 23.09 -4.68 17.89
CA LYS A 30 23.80 -3.50 17.35
C LYS A 30 23.00 -2.66 16.36
N CYS A 31 21.83 -3.14 15.94
CA CYS A 31 20.90 -2.35 15.13
C CYS A 31 19.72 -1.91 16.00
N SER A 32 19.26 -0.69 15.76
CA SER A 32 18.01 -0.15 16.31
C SER A 32 17.13 0.31 15.15
N GLY A 33 15.82 0.36 15.42
CA GLY A 33 14.80 0.76 14.45
C GLY A 33 14.01 -0.39 13.87
N VAL A 34 13.14 -0.06 12.92
CA VAL A 34 12.13 -0.99 12.38
C VAL A 34 12.79 -2.05 11.49
N LEU A 35 12.41 -3.31 11.71
CA LEU A 35 12.90 -4.46 10.96
C LEU A 35 12.28 -4.57 9.57
N HIS A 36 10.98 -4.31 9.49
CA HIS A 36 10.15 -4.45 8.30
C HIS A 36 9.58 -3.10 7.87
N ARG A 37 9.62 -2.83 6.56
CA ARG A 37 8.93 -1.69 5.97
C ARG A 37 7.77 -2.20 5.13
N TYR A 38 6.59 -1.66 5.39
CA TYR A 38 5.37 -1.96 4.65
C TYR A 38 4.93 -0.75 3.84
N GLU A 39 4.27 -1.00 2.72
CA GLU A 39 3.61 0.00 1.90
C GLU A 39 2.22 -0.49 1.49
N GLU A 40 1.29 0.45 1.36
CA GLU A 40 -0.06 0.18 0.87
C GLU A 40 -0.03 -0.18 -0.62
N CYS A 41 -0.92 -1.06 -1.04
CA CYS A 41 -0.92 -1.63 -2.38
C CYS A 41 -2.33 -1.96 -2.87
N ALA A 42 -2.43 -2.35 -4.15
CA ALA A 42 -3.66 -2.64 -4.87
C ALA A 42 -4.60 -1.42 -5.04
N PRO A 43 -4.22 -0.45 -5.90
CA PRO A 43 -5.00 0.76 -6.17
C PRO A 43 -6.35 0.49 -6.85
N LYS A 44 -6.50 -0.66 -7.51
CA LYS A 44 -7.72 -1.04 -8.22
C LYS A 44 -8.92 -1.03 -7.28
N MET A 45 -10.04 -0.49 -7.71
CA MET A 45 -11.26 -0.42 -6.91
C MET A 45 -11.79 -1.78 -6.49
N CYS A 46 -12.27 -1.87 -5.25
CA CYS A 46 -13.03 -3.02 -4.80
C CYS A 46 -14.45 -3.01 -5.39
N SER A 47 -14.97 -4.20 -5.70
CA SER A 47 -16.37 -4.40 -6.04
C SER A 47 -17.24 -4.49 -4.79
N PHE A 48 -18.53 -4.21 -4.95
CA PHE A 48 -19.55 -4.52 -3.95
C PHE A 48 -19.44 -6.00 -3.49
N PRO A 49 -19.64 -6.31 -2.19
CA PRO A 49 -20.17 -5.48 -1.10
C PRO A 49 -19.12 -4.71 -0.31
N ARG A 50 -17.84 -4.78 -0.70
CA ARG A 50 -16.78 -4.04 -0.01
C ARG A 50 -16.87 -2.56 -0.36
N ASN A 51 -16.38 -1.72 0.55
CA ASN A 51 -16.12 -0.32 0.23
C ASN A 51 -15.17 -0.24 -0.97
N THR A 52 -15.51 0.60 -1.95
CA THR A 52 -14.75 0.74 -3.19
C THR A 52 -13.28 1.09 -2.95
N CYS A 53 -13.03 1.96 -1.97
CA CYS A 53 -11.70 2.33 -1.48
C CYS A 53 -11.67 2.26 0.06
N CYS A 54 -10.51 1.93 0.62
CA CYS A 54 -10.28 1.93 2.06
C CYS A 54 -10.11 3.35 2.63
N ALA A 55 -10.13 3.47 3.96
CA ALA A 55 -10.04 4.75 4.64
C ALA A 55 -8.77 5.52 4.23
N GLY A 56 -8.89 6.83 4.03
CA GLY A 56 -7.80 7.67 3.52
C GLY A 56 -7.69 7.71 1.99
N TYR A 57 -8.47 6.89 1.28
CA TYR A 57 -8.50 6.82 -0.18
C TYR A 57 -9.90 7.08 -0.75
N VAL A 58 -9.94 7.68 -1.94
CA VAL A 58 -11.17 8.01 -2.66
C VAL A 58 -11.10 7.58 -4.11
N LYS A 59 -12.26 7.51 -4.75
CA LYS A 59 -12.39 7.25 -6.18
C LYS A 59 -11.73 8.38 -6.97
N GLY A 60 -10.71 8.07 -7.77
CA GLY A 60 -10.02 9.01 -8.63
C GLY A 60 -9.75 8.45 -10.01
N LEU A 61 -9.23 9.30 -10.89
CA LEU A 61 -8.88 8.96 -12.27
C LEU A 61 -7.45 9.47 -12.57
N PRO A 62 -6.42 8.94 -11.89
CA PRO A 62 -5.07 9.53 -11.88
C PRO A 62 -4.45 9.59 -13.27
N ASN A 63 -4.78 8.64 -14.15
CA ASN A 63 -4.24 8.55 -15.51
C ASN A 63 -5.26 8.96 -16.59
N GLY A 64 -6.45 9.44 -16.20
CA GLY A 64 -7.50 9.85 -17.15
C GLY A 64 -8.23 8.71 -17.87
N VAL A 65 -7.85 7.45 -17.62
CA VAL A 65 -8.39 6.27 -18.34
C VAL A 65 -9.12 5.33 -17.38
N ASP A 66 -8.44 4.91 -16.32
CA ASP A 66 -8.98 3.93 -15.36
C ASP A 66 -9.25 4.56 -14.00
N PHE A 67 -10.36 4.12 -13.41
CA PHE A 67 -10.74 4.50 -12.06
C PHE A 67 -9.92 3.71 -11.04
N GLU A 68 -9.13 4.44 -10.25
CA GLU A 68 -8.33 3.90 -9.17
C GLU A 68 -8.61 4.60 -7.83
N CYS A 69 -8.31 3.94 -6.73
CA CYS A 69 -8.31 4.57 -5.43
C CYS A 69 -7.08 5.48 -5.34
N ILE A 70 -7.26 6.75 -5.00
CA ILE A 70 -6.18 7.72 -4.84
C ILE A 70 -6.21 8.29 -3.42
N PRO A 71 -5.08 8.78 -2.88
CA PRO A 71 -5.05 9.40 -1.57
C PRO A 71 -6.02 10.58 -1.50
N LEU A 72 -6.79 10.68 -0.42
CA LEU A 72 -7.71 11.80 -0.19
C LEU A 72 -6.98 13.15 -0.18
N ALA A 73 -5.70 13.17 0.20
CA ALA A 73 -4.88 14.38 0.15
C ALA A 73 -4.72 14.96 -1.28
N THR A 74 -4.81 14.12 -2.31
CA THR A 74 -4.58 14.52 -3.70
C THR A 74 -5.72 15.38 -4.26
N ILE A 75 -6.93 15.32 -3.68
CA ILE A 75 -8.08 16.14 -4.11
C ILE A 75 -8.21 17.47 -3.38
N ALA A 76 -7.39 17.73 -2.35
CA ALA A 76 -7.46 18.93 -1.52
C ALA A 76 -6.44 20.02 -1.92
N SER A 77 -5.87 19.93 -3.13
CA SER A 77 -4.93 20.91 -3.71
C SER A 77 -5.59 21.76 -4.77
#